data_AF-A0A1X2IJ96-F1
#
_entry.id   AF-A0A1X2IJ96-F1
#
_cell.length_a   1.000
_cell.length_b   1.000
_cell.length_c   1.000
_cell.angle_alpha   90.00
_cell.angle_beta   90.00
_cell.angle_gamma   90.00
#
_symmetry.space_group_name_H-M   'P 1'
#
loop_
_entity.id
_entity.type
_entity.pdbx_description
1 polymer ?
#
loop_
_entity_poly.entity_id
_entity_poly.type
_entity_poly.pdbx_seq_one_letter_code
_entity_poly.pdbx_strand_id
1 'polypeptide(L)'
;MSNWKQPTMCCCLLPRSGIMSFTFLYTGYAFSGIFFKILGYIFTQKIAPHQVEDQGELFDFLFTWWHMVDVICGFIYFYAFILAYKRKWESLEYVLYGLMAIALYGIYPIYHDIKTCFTMNDKLKGPKPDELDDAQYAMMQKWIVLTYIGFSLVSQVIPWIIQLCLIKQMRTYIKYVLYKKETKTIPASSEKVQTIK
;
A
#
# COMPACT_ATOMS: atom_id res chain seq x y z
N MET A 1 -36.30 -8.67 24.11
CA MET A 1 -35.71 -9.58 23.10
C MET A 1 -35.17 -8.77 21.93
N SER A 2 -33.86 -8.51 21.89
CA SER A 2 -33.17 -8.00 20.71
C SER A 2 -32.08 -9.01 20.34
N ASN A 3 -32.39 -9.86 19.35
CA ASN A 3 -31.42 -10.77 18.75
C ASN A 3 -30.41 -9.97 17.95
N TRP A 4 -29.44 -9.35 18.62
CA TRP A 4 -28.23 -8.87 17.99
C TRP A 4 -27.44 -10.11 17.58
N LYS A 5 -27.63 -10.55 16.34
CA LYS A 5 -26.74 -11.50 15.67
C LYS A 5 -25.31 -11.05 15.94
N GLN A 6 -24.60 -11.81 16.78
CA GLN A 6 -23.15 -11.72 16.85
C GLN A 6 -22.62 -11.81 15.41
N PRO A 7 -21.78 -10.89 14.95
CA PRO A 7 -21.17 -11.05 13.64
C PRO A 7 -20.23 -12.26 13.74
N THR A 8 -20.72 -13.40 13.25
CA THR A 8 -19.96 -14.60 12.95
C THR A 8 -18.94 -14.26 11.87
N MET A 9 -17.84 -13.59 12.24
CA MET A 9 -16.72 -13.28 11.34
C MET A 9 -15.38 -13.52 12.04
N CYS A 10 -15.26 -14.57 12.86
CA CYS A 10 -13.96 -14.90 13.48
C CYS A 10 -12.89 -15.37 12.47
N CYS A 11 -13.25 -15.83 11.26
CA CYS A 11 -12.26 -16.36 10.30
C CYS A 11 -11.56 -15.31 9.41
N CYS A 12 -12.00 -14.05 9.40
CA CYS A 12 -11.44 -13.02 8.49
C CYS A 12 -11.00 -11.72 9.19
N LEU A 13 -10.94 -11.72 10.52
CA LEU A 13 -10.43 -10.57 11.28
C LEU A 13 -8.91 -10.58 11.20
N LEU A 14 -8.30 -9.46 10.77
CA LEU A 14 -6.85 -9.30 10.81
C LEU A 14 -6.44 -9.14 12.29
N PRO A 15 -5.88 -10.18 12.94
CA PRO A 15 -5.55 -10.09 14.36
C PRO A 15 -4.41 -9.08 14.54
N ARG A 16 -4.13 -8.69 15.79
CA ARG A 16 -3.04 -7.75 16.11
C ARG A 16 -1.72 -8.07 15.38
N SER A 17 -1.32 -9.34 15.33
CA SER A 17 -0.13 -9.77 14.59
C SER A 17 -0.23 -9.45 13.10
N GLY A 18 -1.37 -9.71 12.46
CA GLY A 18 -1.62 -9.34 11.07
C GLY A 18 -1.58 -7.83 10.83
N ILE A 19 -2.14 -7.02 11.74
CA ILE A 19 -2.08 -5.55 11.65
C ILE A 19 -0.63 -5.06 11.74
N MET A 20 0.13 -5.61 12.70
CA MET A 20 1.54 -5.28 12.88
C MET A 20 2.37 -5.69 11.66
N SER A 21 2.18 -6.90 11.12
CA SER A 21 2.90 -7.35 9.92
C SER A 21 2.56 -6.49 8.70
N PHE A 22 1.28 -6.18 8.49
CA PHE A 22 0.84 -5.29 7.41
C PHE A 22 1.51 -3.91 7.51
N THR A 23 1.39 -3.26 8.66
CA THR A 23 1.95 -1.92 8.86
C THR A 23 3.47 -1.90 8.77
N PHE A 24 4.16 -2.93 9.27
CA PHE A 24 5.61 -3.06 9.16
C PHE A 24 6.08 -3.30 7.72
N LEU A 25 5.44 -4.21 6.99
CA LEU A 25 5.79 -4.49 5.59
C LEU A 25 5.57 -3.26 4.69
N TYR A 26 4.46 -2.54 4.88
CA TYR A 26 4.19 -1.33 4.11
C TYR A 26 5.07 -0.15 4.52
N THR A 27 5.56 -0.12 5.77
CA THR A 27 6.64 0.80 6.18
C THR A 27 7.90 0.52 5.36
N GLY A 28 8.33 -0.74 5.32
CA GLY A 28 9.51 -1.15 4.56
C GLY A 28 9.37 -0.88 3.06
N TYR A 29 8.18 -1.13 2.50
CA TYR A 29 7.87 -0.82 1.10
C TYR A 29 7.92 0.68 0.80
N ALA A 30 7.36 1.53 1.67
CA ALA A 30 7.41 2.98 1.48
C ALA A 30 8.84 3.53 1.50
N PHE A 31 9.70 3.00 2.39
CA PHE A 31 11.10 3.43 2.45
C PHE A 31 12.00 2.80 1.37
N SER A 32 11.66 1.62 0.85
CA SER A 32 12.48 0.94 -0.16
C SER A 32 12.56 1.73 -1.47
N GLY A 33 11.52 2.50 -1.82
CA GLY A 33 11.52 3.37 -2.99
C GLY A 33 12.65 4.40 -2.99
N ILE A 34 13.01 4.93 -1.81
CA ILE A 34 14.13 5.87 -1.66
C ILE A 34 15.46 5.15 -1.86
N PHE A 35 15.59 3.95 -1.28
CA PHE A 35 16.80 3.15 -1.41
C PHE A 35 17.11 2.78 -2.87
N PHE A 36 16.10 2.31 -3.62
CA PHE A 36 16.26 1.99 -5.04
C PHE A 36 16.58 3.23 -5.89
N LYS A 37 16.04 4.41 -5.54
CA LYS A 37 16.34 5.66 -6.23
C LYS A 37 17.77 6.14 -5.97
N ILE A 38 18.28 6.02 -4.74
CA ILE A 38 19.69 6.30 -4.42
C ILE A 38 20.60 5.38 -5.21
N LEU A 39 20.31 4.07 -5.24
CA LEU A 39 21.07 3.12 -6.03
C LEU A 39 21.02 3.47 -7.52
N GLY A 40 19.83 3.76 -8.05
CA GLY A 40 19.63 4.18 -9.44
C GLY A 40 20.48 5.40 -9.80
N TYR A 41 20.47 6.43 -8.95
CA TYR A 41 21.30 7.62 -9.15
C TYR A 41 22.80 7.30 -9.18
N ILE A 42 23.30 6.48 -8.24
CA ILE A 42 24.71 6.05 -8.20
C ILE A 42 25.07 5.26 -9.47
N PHE A 43 24.19 4.37 -9.93
CA PHE A 43 24.40 3.62 -11.17
C PHE A 43 24.40 4.53 -12.39
N THR A 44 23.47 5.47 -12.50
CA THR A 44 23.41 6.43 -13.61
C THR A 44 24.64 7.32 -13.65
N GLN A 45 25.16 7.78 -12.50
CA GLN A 45 26.44 8.51 -12.43
C GLN A 45 27.61 7.70 -12.99
N LYS A 46 27.63 6.38 -12.75
CA LYS A 46 28.71 5.50 -13.23
C LYS A 46 28.61 5.16 -14.72
N ILE A 47 27.39 5.07 -15.26
CA ILE A 47 27.14 4.57 -16.63
C ILE A 47 27.01 5.73 -17.64
N ALA A 48 26.35 6.82 -17.25
CA ALA A 48 26.02 7.94 -18.13
C ALA A 48 26.10 9.27 -17.35
N PRO A 49 27.31 9.74 -16.99
CA PRO A 49 27.49 10.93 -16.14
C PRO A 49 26.87 12.20 -16.73
N HIS A 50 26.82 12.31 -18.07
CA HIS A 50 26.24 13.45 -18.78
C HIS A 50 24.74 13.63 -18.55
N GLN A 51 24.01 12.57 -18.19
CA GLN A 51 22.58 12.67 -17.87
C GLN A 51 22.32 13.10 -16.42
N VAL A 52 23.34 13.05 -15.55
CA VAL A 52 23.21 13.42 -14.14
C VAL A 52 23.50 14.91 -13.92
N GLU A 53 24.31 15.54 -14.78
CA GLU A 53 24.52 17.00 -14.76
C GLU A 53 23.21 17.79 -14.91
N ASP A 54 22.23 17.23 -15.65
CA ASP A 54 20.89 17.82 -15.81
C ASP A 54 19.93 17.53 -14.63
N GLN A 55 20.26 16.57 -13.75
CA GLN A 55 19.36 16.11 -12.67
C GLN A 55 19.55 16.83 -11.33
N GLY A 56 20.50 17.76 -11.23
CA GLY A 56 20.79 18.51 -10.00
C GLY A 56 21.46 17.68 -8.91
N GLU A 57 21.62 18.27 -7.71
CA GLU A 57 22.20 17.58 -6.56
C GLU A 57 21.30 16.42 -6.11
N LEU A 58 21.90 15.30 -5.66
CA LEU A 58 21.19 14.12 -5.15
C LEU A 58 20.14 14.49 -4.09
N PHE A 59 20.41 15.50 -3.27
CA PHE A 59 19.47 15.97 -2.26
C PHE A 59 18.22 16.60 -2.89
N ASP A 60 18.36 17.49 -3.87
CA ASP A 60 17.21 18.10 -4.54
C ASP A 60 16.34 17.05 -5.26
N PHE A 61 16.98 16.04 -5.86
CA PHE A 61 16.30 14.90 -6.46
C PHE A 61 15.55 14.05 -5.43
N LEU A 62 16.15 13.77 -4.27
CA LEU A 62 15.52 12.99 -3.20
C LEU A 62 14.42 13.75 -2.45
N PHE A 63 14.48 15.08 -2.41
CA PHE A 63 13.53 15.94 -1.70
C PHE A 63 12.45 16.53 -2.61
N THR A 64 12.37 16.12 -3.88
CA THR A 64 11.20 16.42 -4.71
C THR A 64 9.92 15.97 -3.98
N TRP A 65 8.87 16.79 -4.04
CA TRP A 65 7.60 16.59 -3.29
C TRP A 65 7.06 15.15 -3.39
N TRP A 66 7.17 14.51 -4.56
CA TRP A 66 6.76 13.14 -4.79
C TRP A 66 7.46 12.11 -3.88
N HIS A 67 8.75 12.28 -3.61
CA HIS A 67 9.53 11.38 -2.76
C HIS A 67 9.26 11.61 -1.27
N MET A 68 9.02 12.87 -0.90
CA MET A 68 8.62 13.23 0.46
C MET A 68 7.27 12.60 0.84
N VAL A 69 6.37 12.40 -0.13
CA VAL A 69 5.11 11.67 0.10
C VAL A 69 5.39 10.21 0.51
N ASP A 70 6.33 9.52 -0.15
CA ASP A 70 6.68 8.13 0.19
C ASP A 70 7.25 8.04 1.62
N VAL A 71 8.12 8.99 2.00
CA VAL A 71 8.65 9.13 3.38
C VAL A 71 7.53 9.30 4.40
N ILE A 72 6.61 10.24 4.14
CA ILE A 72 5.47 10.53 5.02
C ILE A 72 4.58 9.29 5.15
N CYS A 73 4.30 8.60 4.05
CA CYS A 73 3.55 7.34 4.07
C CYS A 73 4.22 6.30 4.97
N GLY A 74 5.55 6.15 4.85
CA GLY A 74 6.35 5.26 5.69
C GLY A 74 6.22 5.59 7.18
N PHE A 75 6.28 6.86 7.56
CA PHE A 75 6.08 7.28 8.95
C PHE A 75 4.65 7.01 9.45
N ILE A 76 3.62 7.20 8.63
CA ILE A 76 2.23 6.90 9.00
C ILE A 76 2.06 5.39 9.25
N TYR A 77 2.61 4.54 8.38
CA TYR A 77 2.59 3.09 8.57
C TYR A 77 3.35 2.66 9.84
N PHE A 78 4.53 3.24 10.07
CA PHE A 78 5.31 2.94 11.27
C PHE A 78 4.60 3.38 12.56
N TYR A 79 3.93 4.53 12.51
CA TYR A 79 3.13 4.99 13.63
C TYR A 79 1.93 4.06 13.89
N ALA A 80 1.24 3.60 12.83
CA ALA A 80 0.19 2.59 12.94
C ALA A 80 0.69 1.29 13.56
N PHE A 81 1.91 0.84 13.19
CA PHE A 81 2.58 -0.30 13.80
C PHE A 81 2.77 -0.11 15.32
N ILE A 82 3.32 1.04 15.74
CA ILE A 82 3.54 1.35 17.16
C ILE A 82 2.21 1.34 17.93
N LEU A 83 1.15 1.93 17.38
CA LEU A 83 -0.16 1.96 18.01
C LEU A 83 -0.78 0.56 18.15
N ALA A 84 -0.67 -0.27 17.11
CA ALA A 84 -1.10 -1.67 17.15
C ALA A 84 -0.28 -2.49 18.16
N TYR A 85 1.03 -2.24 18.24
CA TYR A 85 1.91 -2.84 19.24
C TYR A 85 1.50 -2.42 20.67
N LYS A 86 1.26 -1.12 20.92
CA LYS A 86 0.84 -0.60 22.22
C LYS A 86 -0.65 -0.83 22.54
N ARG A 87 -1.41 -1.47 21.65
CA ARG A 87 -2.86 -1.73 21.77
C ARG A 87 -3.69 -0.46 21.96
N LYS A 88 -3.28 0.64 21.33
CA LYS A 88 -3.97 1.95 21.36
C LYS A 88 -5.01 2.02 20.23
N TRP A 89 -6.07 1.22 20.36
CA TRP A 89 -7.07 0.98 19.30
C TRP A 89 -7.87 2.23 18.90
N GLU A 90 -8.21 3.09 19.88
CA GLU A 90 -8.91 4.37 19.63
C GLU A 90 -8.05 5.29 18.76
N SER A 91 -6.77 5.47 19.11
CA SER A 91 -5.81 6.24 18.29
C SER A 91 -5.58 5.62 16.91
N LEU A 92 -5.56 4.29 16.83
CA LEU A 92 -5.37 3.57 15.56
C LEU A 92 -6.57 3.76 14.62
N GLU A 93 -7.78 3.97 15.13
CA GLU A 93 -8.95 4.30 14.32
C GLU A 93 -8.76 5.64 13.58
N TYR A 94 -8.20 6.65 14.23
CA TYR A 94 -7.88 7.92 13.56
C TYR A 94 -6.81 7.74 12.47
N VAL A 95 -5.81 6.89 12.73
CA VAL A 95 -4.75 6.60 11.75
C VAL A 95 -5.28 5.83 10.53
N LEU A 96 -6.37 5.07 10.65
CA LEU A 96 -6.99 4.40 9.49
C LEU A 96 -7.43 5.39 8.40
N TYR A 97 -7.84 6.61 8.76
CA TYR A 97 -8.16 7.64 7.77
C TYR A 97 -6.91 8.05 6.97
N GLY A 98 -5.76 8.15 7.64
CA GLY A 98 -4.46 8.37 6.99
C GLY A 98 -4.09 7.20 6.07
N LEU A 99 -4.24 5.96 6.53
CA LEU A 99 -3.99 4.77 5.70
C LEU A 99 -4.90 4.70 4.47
N MET A 100 -6.16 5.13 4.60
CA MET A 100 -7.09 5.22 3.47
C MET A 100 -6.65 6.30 2.48
N ALA A 101 -6.21 7.47 2.96
CA ALA A 101 -5.68 8.53 2.10
C ALA A 101 -4.44 8.06 1.31
N ILE A 102 -3.55 7.31 1.96
CA ILE A 102 -2.38 6.68 1.29
C ILE A 102 -2.84 5.69 0.20
N ALA A 103 -3.85 4.86 0.50
CA ALA A 103 -4.38 3.92 -0.50
C ALA A 103 -5.00 4.65 -1.69
N LEU A 104 -5.72 5.76 -1.47
CA LEU A 104 -6.27 6.58 -2.56
C LEU A 104 -5.17 7.24 -3.39
N TYR A 105 -4.13 7.75 -2.73
CA TYR A 105 -2.95 8.29 -3.41
C TYR A 105 -2.28 7.24 -4.32
N GLY A 106 -2.24 5.96 -3.89
CA GLY A 106 -1.69 4.85 -4.67
C GLY A 106 -2.33 4.63 -6.05
N ILE A 107 -3.51 5.19 -6.32
CA ILE A 107 -4.13 5.16 -7.67
C ILE A 107 -3.34 6.02 -8.66
N TYR A 108 -2.77 7.13 -8.21
CA TYR A 108 -2.04 8.06 -9.08
C TYR A 108 -0.82 7.42 -9.77
N PRO A 109 0.13 6.77 -9.06
CA PRO A 109 1.25 6.10 -9.70
C PRO A 109 0.80 4.93 -10.60
N ILE A 110 -0.24 4.19 -10.23
CA ILE A 110 -0.82 3.13 -11.09
C ILE A 110 -1.28 3.71 -12.43
N TYR A 111 -2.02 4.83 -12.39
CA TYR A 111 -2.48 5.50 -13.60
C TYR A 111 -1.29 6.00 -14.46
N HIS A 112 -0.28 6.60 -13.83
CA HIS A 112 0.89 7.10 -14.53
C HIS A 112 1.71 5.97 -15.18
N ASP A 113 1.90 4.84 -14.48
CA ASP A 113 2.57 3.66 -15.02
C ASP A 113 1.81 3.11 -16.22
N ILE A 114 0.50 2.89 -16.09
CA ILE A 114 -0.35 2.41 -17.19
C ILE A 114 -0.29 3.36 -18.40
N LYS A 115 -0.39 4.67 -18.17
CA LYS A 115 -0.26 5.68 -19.23
C LYS A 115 1.10 5.60 -19.92
N THR A 116 2.17 5.39 -19.14
CA THR A 116 3.52 5.22 -19.66
C THR A 116 3.65 3.92 -20.45
N CYS A 117 3.03 2.81 -20.01
CA CYS A 117 2.96 1.55 -20.78
C CYS A 117 2.37 1.81 -22.19
N PHE A 118 1.23 2.48 -22.26
CA PHE A 118 0.55 2.75 -23.53
C PHE A 118 1.36 3.70 -24.42
N THR A 119 1.95 4.75 -23.83
CA THR A 119 2.80 5.69 -24.58
C THR A 119 4.07 5.02 -25.09
N MET A 120 4.68 4.13 -24.30
CA MET A 120 5.82 3.33 -24.74
C MET A 120 5.42 2.34 -25.84
N ASN A 121 4.24 1.72 -25.77
CA ASN A 121 3.73 0.86 -26.84
C ASN A 121 3.59 1.63 -28.17
N ASP A 122 3.07 2.86 -28.13
CA ASP A 122 2.98 3.71 -29.33
C ASP A 122 4.36 4.11 -29.87
N LYS A 123 5.35 4.32 -28.98
CA LYS A 123 6.73 4.68 -29.33
C LYS A 123 7.64 3.49 -29.67
N LEU A 124 7.29 2.27 -29.23
CA LEU A 124 8.04 1.03 -29.47
C LEU A 124 7.92 0.56 -30.92
N LYS A 125 7.10 1.23 -31.75
CA LYS A 125 7.20 1.23 -33.21
C LYS A 125 8.47 1.94 -33.71
N GLY A 126 9.60 1.70 -33.06
CA GLY A 126 10.91 2.11 -33.54
C GLY A 126 11.30 1.33 -34.80
N PRO A 127 12.34 1.79 -35.53
CA PRO A 127 12.85 1.06 -36.67
C PRO A 127 13.26 -0.35 -36.24
N LYS A 128 12.81 -1.33 -37.03
CA LYS A 128 13.16 -2.74 -36.86
C LYS A 128 14.69 -2.90 -36.97
N PRO A 129 15.37 -3.62 -36.07
CA PRO A 129 16.77 -3.96 -36.24
C PRO A 129 16.98 -4.81 -37.51
N ASP A 130 18.01 -4.52 -38.29
CA ASP A 130 18.29 -5.20 -39.57
C ASP A 130 18.44 -6.74 -39.44
N GLU A 131 18.76 -7.21 -38.22
CA GLU A 131 19.02 -8.61 -37.89
C GLU A 131 17.77 -9.43 -37.54
N LEU A 132 16.64 -8.79 -37.22
CA LEU A 132 15.40 -9.50 -36.90
C LEU A 132 14.56 -9.73 -38.16
N ASP A 133 13.78 -10.81 -38.23
CA ASP A 133 12.70 -10.91 -39.21
C ASP A 133 11.42 -10.15 -38.75
N ASP A 134 10.48 -9.89 -39.65
CA ASP A 134 9.26 -9.12 -39.33
C ASP A 134 8.35 -9.83 -38.32
N ALA A 135 8.27 -11.15 -38.37
CA ALA A 135 7.47 -11.97 -37.47
C ALA A 135 8.10 -12.02 -36.06
N GLN A 136 9.42 -12.15 -35.97
CA GLN A 136 10.18 -12.09 -34.73
C GLN A 136 10.08 -10.71 -34.07
N TYR A 137 10.18 -9.63 -34.85
CA TYR A 137 10.05 -8.28 -34.34
C TYR A 137 8.63 -7.99 -33.83
N ALA A 138 7.60 -8.39 -34.58
CA ALA A 138 6.20 -8.28 -34.14
C ALA A 138 5.91 -9.11 -32.88
N MET A 139 6.49 -10.32 -32.79
CA MET A 139 6.38 -11.19 -31.62
C MET A 139 7.07 -10.56 -30.40
N MET A 140 8.29 -10.04 -30.56
CA MET A 140 9.04 -9.36 -29.50
C MET A 140 8.29 -8.14 -28.95
N GLN A 141 7.78 -7.27 -29.83
CA GLN A 141 6.98 -6.11 -29.42
C GLN A 141 5.74 -6.55 -28.62
N LYS A 142 5.02 -7.57 -29.08
CA LYS A 142 3.84 -8.11 -28.39
C LYS A 142 4.20 -8.67 -27.01
N TRP A 143 5.31 -9.40 -26.90
CA TRP A 143 5.77 -9.97 -25.62
C TRP A 143 6.24 -8.91 -24.63
N ILE A 144 6.97 -7.89 -25.08
CA ILE A 144 7.41 -6.78 -24.21
C ILE A 144 6.21 -6.07 -23.60
N VAL A 145 5.22 -5.71 -24.42
CA VAL A 145 4.00 -5.04 -23.96
C VAL A 145 3.21 -5.93 -23.02
N LEU A 146 3.01 -7.21 -23.37
CA LEU A 146 2.26 -8.16 -22.53
C LEU A 146 2.96 -8.36 -21.17
N THR A 147 4.28 -8.49 -21.18
CA THR A 147 5.09 -8.68 -19.96
C THR A 147 5.03 -7.45 -19.08
N TYR A 148 5.11 -6.25 -19.67
CA TYR A 148 5.05 -4.99 -18.92
C TYR A 148 3.66 -4.73 -18.32
N ILE A 149 2.58 -5.03 -19.05
CA ILE A 149 1.21 -4.99 -18.51
C ILE A 149 1.04 -6.00 -17.38
N GLY A 150 1.48 -7.25 -17.59
CA GLY A 150 1.42 -8.30 -16.58
C GLY A 150 2.19 -7.93 -15.31
N PHE A 151 3.41 -7.40 -15.47
CA PHE A 151 4.23 -6.91 -14.37
C PHE A 151 3.55 -5.76 -13.62
N SER A 152 2.98 -4.77 -14.32
CA SER A 152 2.29 -3.63 -13.71
C SER A 152 1.07 -4.08 -12.90
N LEU A 153 0.30 -5.04 -13.41
CA LEU A 153 -0.85 -5.61 -12.67
C LEU A 153 -0.40 -6.30 -11.38
N VAL A 154 0.64 -7.14 -11.46
CA VAL A 154 1.13 -7.93 -10.32
C VAL A 154 1.86 -7.08 -9.28
N SER A 155 2.65 -6.10 -9.71
CA SER A 155 3.50 -5.30 -8.83
C SER A 155 2.79 -4.08 -8.23
N GLN A 156 1.77 -3.54 -8.90
CA GLN A 156 1.11 -2.30 -8.47
C GLN A 156 -0.37 -2.53 -8.11
N VAL A 157 -1.15 -3.08 -9.04
CA VAL A 157 -2.63 -3.17 -8.88
C VAL A 157 -3.02 -4.19 -7.82
N ILE A 158 -2.44 -5.40 -7.85
CA ILE A 158 -2.74 -6.44 -6.86
C ILE A 158 -2.37 -5.98 -5.44
N PRO A 159 -1.14 -5.45 -5.16
CA PRO A 159 -0.81 -4.92 -3.85
C PRO A 159 -1.74 -3.81 -3.38
N TRP A 160 -2.13 -2.90 -4.28
CA TRP A 160 -3.10 -1.85 -3.95
C TRP A 160 -4.48 -2.40 -3.54
N ILE A 161 -5.01 -3.41 -4.25
CA ILE A 161 -6.26 -4.10 -3.86
C ILE A 161 -6.11 -4.79 -2.50
N ILE A 162 -4.97 -5.46 -2.27
CA ILE A 162 -4.66 -6.12 -0.99
C ILE A 162 -4.62 -5.09 0.14
N GLN A 163 -3.99 -3.93 -0.07
CA GLN A 163 -3.92 -2.83 0.89
C GLN A 163 -5.32 -2.37 1.32
N LEU A 164 -6.22 -2.15 0.37
CA LEU A 164 -7.61 -1.76 0.65
C LEU A 164 -8.36 -2.83 1.45
N CYS A 165 -8.20 -4.10 1.08
CA CYS A 165 -8.78 -5.23 1.81
C CYS A 165 -8.28 -5.28 3.26
N LEU A 166 -6.97 -5.09 3.48
CA LEU A 166 -6.36 -5.11 4.80
C LEU A 166 -6.82 -3.91 5.66
N ILE A 167 -6.91 -2.71 5.10
CA ILE A 167 -7.46 -1.52 5.79
C ILE A 167 -8.92 -1.78 6.22
N LYS A 168 -9.75 -2.39 5.35
CA LYS A 168 -11.13 -2.76 5.67
C LYS A 168 -11.21 -3.80 6.79
N GLN A 169 -10.34 -4.82 6.76
CA GLN A 169 -10.26 -5.83 7.81
C GLN A 169 -9.79 -5.23 9.14
N MET A 170 -8.78 -4.35 9.12
CA MET A 170 -8.31 -3.59 10.29
C MET A 170 -9.44 -2.80 10.94
N ARG A 171 -10.23 -2.06 10.15
CA ARG A 171 -11.37 -1.29 10.66
C ARG A 171 -12.38 -2.17 11.36
N THR A 172 -12.72 -3.31 10.76
CA THR A 172 -13.66 -4.28 11.34
C THR A 172 -13.12 -4.82 12.68
N TYR A 173 -11.82 -5.13 12.74
CA TYR A 173 -11.17 -5.60 13.95
C TYR A 173 -11.13 -4.56 15.07
N ILE A 174 -10.76 -3.31 14.77
CA ILE A 174 -10.72 -2.22 15.75
C ILE A 174 -12.11 -2.02 16.36
N LYS A 175 -13.16 -1.93 15.53
CA LYS A 175 -14.55 -1.81 16.00
C LYS A 175 -14.96 -2.96 16.90
N TYR A 176 -14.61 -4.20 16.53
CA TYR A 176 -14.89 -5.37 17.35
C TYR A 176 -14.20 -5.29 18.72
N VAL A 177 -12.93 -4.89 18.77
CA VAL A 177 -12.16 -4.78 20.01
C VAL A 177 -12.71 -3.66 20.91
N LEU A 178 -13.07 -2.51 20.35
CA LEU A 178 -13.66 -1.40 21.10
C LEU A 178 -15.03 -1.78 21.69
N TYR A 179 -15.91 -2.36 20.88
CA TYR A 179 -17.22 -2.86 21.35
C TYR A 179 -17.09 -3.90 22.48
N LYS A 180 -16.14 -4.84 22.35
CA LYS A 180 -15.87 -5.83 23.40
C LYS A 180 -15.30 -5.22 24.69
N LYS A 181 -14.62 -4.08 24.61
CA LYS A 181 -14.12 -3.34 25.77
C LYS A 181 -15.27 -2.65 26.50
N GLU A 182 -16.16 -1.99 25.77
CA GLU A 182 -17.35 -1.29 26.30
C GLU A 182 -18.32 -2.25 27.02
N THR A 183 -18.59 -3.42 26.41
CA THR A 183 -19.46 -4.45 27.00
C THR A 183 -18.91 -5.08 28.27
N LYS A 184 -17.59 -5.07 28.49
CA LYS A 184 -16.97 -5.53 29.76
C LYS A 184 -17.04 -4.49 30.87
N THR A 185 -17.16 -3.21 30.53
CA THR A 185 -17.22 -2.09 31.48
C THR A 185 -18.63 -1.78 31.98
N ILE A 186 -19.68 -2.32 31.35
CA ILE A 186 -21.04 -2.26 31.87
C ILE A 186 -21.21 -3.45 32.84
N PRO A 187 -21.28 -3.25 34.17
CA PRO A 187 -21.53 -4.34 35.08
C PRO A 187 -22.91 -4.94 34.78
N ALA A 188 -23.00 -6.27 34.80
CA ALA A 188 -24.25 -7.00 34.84
C ALA A 188 -24.94 -6.75 36.19
N SER A 189 -25.45 -5.54 36.42
CA SER A 189 -26.20 -5.17 37.62
C SER A 189 -27.58 -4.65 37.21
N SER A 190 -28.45 -5.56 36.78
CA SER A 190 -29.89 -5.29 36.66
C SER A 190 -30.70 -6.59 36.59
N GLU A 191 -30.34 -7.61 37.37
CA GLU A 191 -31.20 -8.81 37.49
C GLU A 191 -31.20 -9.33 38.94
N LYS A 192 -31.54 -8.45 39.88
CA LYS A 192 -31.97 -8.84 41.24
C LYS A 192 -32.95 -7.82 41.82
N VAL A 193 -34.22 -7.88 41.41
CA VAL A 193 -35.41 -7.36 42.11
C VAL A 193 -36.61 -8.10 41.49
N GLN A 194 -37.55 -8.79 42.13
CA GLN A 194 -37.86 -9.22 43.50
C GLN A 194 -38.85 -10.38 43.32
N THR A 195 -38.61 -11.56 43.90
CA THR A 195 -39.71 -12.50 44.20
C THR A 195 -40.48 -11.92 45.38
N ILE A 196 -41.66 -11.36 45.11
CA ILE A 196 -42.64 -11.01 46.14
C ILE A 196 -43.42 -12.28 46.48
N LYS A 197 -43.43 -12.61 47.78
CA LYS A 197 -44.28 -13.63 48.40
C LYS A 197 -45.72 -13.15 48.48
#